data_AF-A0A1Z2LCQ0-F1
#
_entry.id   AF-A0A1Z2LCQ0-F1
#
_cell.length_a   1.000
_cell.length_b   1.000
_cell.length_c   1.000
_cell.angle_alpha   90.00
_cell.angle_beta   90.00
_cell.angle_gamma   90.00
#
_symmetry.space_group_name_H-M   'P 1'
#
loop_
_entity.id
_entity.type
_entity.pdbx_description
1 polymer ?
#
loop_
_entity_poly.entity_id
_entity_poly.type
_entity_poly.pdbx_seq_one_letter_code
_entity_poly.pdbx_strand_id
1 'polypeptide(L)'
;MGDEALRKDVLDELGEDRIQELAGELGTDSDGAKQVVEATVDALPEDLTGAAPAPAGAVGLGGLGAGLGGGLLSGVLGKVTGPVAKAVAKKTGLPEASVARALELLLPVVMTTIAKRRRR
;
A
#
# COMPACT_ATOMS: atom_id res chain seq x y z
N MET A 1 -17.73 2.64 -1.69
CA MET A 1 -18.10 1.22 -1.93
C MET A 1 -16.95 0.42 -2.55
N GLY A 2 -16.14 0.98 -3.47
CA GLY A 2 -14.98 0.28 -4.05
C GLY A 2 -13.91 -0.11 -3.01
N ASP A 3 -13.56 0.84 -2.13
CA ASP A 3 -12.45 0.66 -1.18
C ASP A 3 -12.77 -0.34 -0.07
N GLU A 4 -14.02 -0.41 0.38
CA GLU A 4 -14.46 -1.38 1.38
C GLU A 4 -14.41 -2.82 0.84
N ALA A 5 -14.84 -3.02 -0.41
CA ALA A 5 -14.73 -4.31 -1.06
C ALA A 5 -13.26 -4.68 -1.30
N LEU A 6 -12.42 -3.74 -1.74
CA LEU A 6 -10.99 -3.97 -1.92
C LEU A 6 -10.30 -4.30 -0.60
N ARG A 7 -10.63 -3.59 0.48
CA ARG A 7 -10.14 -3.86 1.83
C ARG A 7 -10.47 -5.28 2.26
N LYS A 8 -11.72 -5.71 2.09
CA LYS A 8 -12.14 -7.07 2.41
C LYS A 8 -11.34 -8.09 1.59
N ASP A 9 -11.20 -7.86 0.29
CA ASP A 9 -10.43 -8.75 -0.59
C ASP A 9 -8.95 -8.82 -0.17
N VAL A 10 -8.35 -7.72 0.33
CA VAL A 10 -6.96 -7.69 0.81
C VAL A 10 -6.82 -8.43 2.15
N LEU A 11 -7.77 -8.23 3.08
CA LEU A 11 -7.78 -8.92 4.36
C LEU A 11 -7.98 -10.43 4.19
N ASP A 12 -8.87 -10.83 3.27
CA ASP A 12 -9.10 -12.23 2.93
C ASP A 12 -7.87 -12.86 2.26
N GLU A 13 -7.13 -12.11 1.42
CA GLU A 13 -5.90 -12.59 0.78
C GLU A 13 -4.72 -12.69 1.74
N LEU A 14 -4.62 -11.80 2.73
CA LEU A 14 -3.61 -11.89 3.79
C LEU A 14 -3.85 -13.13 4.66
N GLY A 15 -5.11 -13.34 5.08
CA GLY A 15 -5.44 -14.35 6.06
C GLY A 15 -4.88 -14.04 7.45
N GLU A 16 -5.24 -14.88 8.43
CA GLU A 16 -4.93 -14.65 9.84
C GLU A 16 -3.42 -14.72 10.13
N ASP A 17 -2.71 -15.66 9.50
CA ASP A 17 -1.27 -15.87 9.70
C ASP A 17 -0.46 -14.62 9.33
N ARG A 18 -0.73 -14.03 8.15
CA ARG A 18 -0.01 -12.83 7.68
C ARG A 18 -0.41 -11.59 8.47
N ILE A 19 -1.66 -11.52 8.92
CA ILE A 19 -2.09 -10.43 9.82
C ILE A 19 -1.31 -10.50 11.14
N GLN A 20 -1.07 -11.71 11.67
CA GLN A 20 -0.33 -11.90 12.90
C GLN A 20 1.17 -11.62 12.72
N GLU A 21 1.76 -11.98 11.59
CA GLU A 21 3.12 -11.60 11.21
C GLU A 21 3.27 -10.07 11.13
N LEU A 22 2.32 -9.42 10.44
CA LEU A 22 2.28 -7.96 10.33
C LEU A 22 2.13 -7.28 11.69
N ALA A 23 1.31 -7.84 12.58
CA ALA A 23 1.15 -7.36 13.95
C ALA A 23 2.47 -7.41 14.73
N GLY A 24 3.21 -8.52 14.62
CA GLY A 24 4.54 -8.68 15.22
C GLY A 24 5.55 -7.65 14.73
N GLU A 25 5.62 -7.43 13.41
CA GLU A 25 6.50 -6.43 12.79
C GLU A 25 6.15 -4.99 13.18
N LEU A 26 4.86 -4.70 13.32
CA LEU A 26 4.36 -3.39 13.71
C LEU A 26 4.44 -3.12 15.22
N GLY A 27 4.66 -4.16 16.04
CA GLY A 27 4.61 -4.06 17.50
C GLY A 27 3.20 -3.81 18.03
N THR A 28 2.17 -4.35 17.35
CA THR A 28 0.74 -4.18 17.69
C THR A 28 0.05 -5.55 17.76
N ASP A 29 -1.25 -5.58 18.07
CA ASP A 29 -2.11 -6.75 17.94
C ASP A 29 -2.71 -6.91 16.53
N SER A 30 -3.43 -8.02 16.30
CA SER A 30 -4.07 -8.31 15.01
C SER A 30 -5.07 -7.23 14.58
N ASP A 31 -5.73 -6.54 15.53
CA ASP A 31 -6.67 -5.48 15.21
C ASP A 31 -5.94 -4.20 14.76
N GLY A 32 -4.83 -3.84 15.39
CA GLY A 32 -3.96 -2.75 14.92
C GLY A 32 -3.31 -3.06 13.57
N ALA A 33 -2.94 -4.31 13.30
CA ALA A 33 -2.43 -4.72 11.99
C ALA A 33 -3.52 -4.60 10.91
N LYS A 34 -4.75 -5.06 11.18
CA LYS A 34 -5.89 -4.84 10.29
C LYS A 34 -6.11 -3.35 10.05
N GLN A 35 -6.06 -2.51 11.09
CA GLN A 35 -6.23 -1.07 10.97
C GLN A 35 -5.18 -0.42 10.05
N VAL A 36 -3.94 -0.90 10.05
CA VAL A 36 -2.91 -0.48 9.08
C VAL A 36 -3.27 -0.86 7.66
N VAL A 37 -3.80 -2.07 7.43
CA VAL A 37 -4.28 -2.50 6.11
C VAL A 37 -5.41 -1.61 5.63
N GLU A 38 -6.40 -1.36 6.49
CA GLU A 38 -7.54 -0.49 6.18
C GLU A 38 -7.07 0.93 5.82
N ALA A 39 -6.21 1.51 6.66
CA ALA A 39 -5.66 2.84 6.43
C ALA A 39 -4.82 2.91 5.15
N THR A 40 -4.12 1.82 4.81
CA THR A 40 -3.33 1.73 3.58
C THR A 40 -4.23 1.74 2.36
N VAL A 41 -5.27 0.91 2.33
CA VAL A 41 -6.24 0.87 1.22
C VAL A 41 -6.94 2.21 1.08
N ASP A 42 -7.35 2.84 2.18
CA ASP A 42 -7.99 4.17 2.19
C ASP A 42 -7.05 5.29 1.69
N ALA A 43 -5.73 5.13 1.86
CA ALA A 43 -4.74 6.12 1.47
C ALA A 43 -4.22 5.92 0.03
N LEU A 44 -4.56 4.81 -0.63
CA LEU A 44 -4.17 4.58 -2.02
C LEU A 44 -4.94 5.55 -2.94
N PRO A 45 -4.26 6.17 -3.91
CA PRO A 45 -4.93 7.00 -4.89
C PRO A 45 -5.89 6.19 -5.75
N GLU A 46 -7.04 6.79 -6.07
CA GLU A 46 -8.12 6.17 -6.85
C GLU A 46 -7.67 5.68 -8.24
N ASP A 47 -6.64 6.31 -8.81
CA ASP A 47 -6.00 5.89 -10.07
C ASP A 47 -5.37 4.48 -9.99
N LEU A 48 -4.91 4.07 -8.80
CA LEU A 48 -4.34 2.74 -8.56
C LEU A 48 -5.43 1.70 -8.26
N THR A 49 -6.48 2.10 -7.52
CA THR A 49 -7.57 1.21 -7.10
C THR A 49 -8.65 1.02 -8.19
N GLY A 50 -8.66 1.86 -9.23
CA GLY A 50 -9.37 1.61 -10.49
C GLY A 50 -10.59 2.49 -10.77
N ALA A 51 -10.66 3.72 -10.26
CA ALA A 51 -11.80 4.63 -10.53
C ALA A 51 -11.54 5.71 -11.60
N ALA A 52 -10.32 5.86 -12.13
CA ALA A 52 -10.01 6.84 -13.18
C ALA A 52 -9.08 6.27 -14.27
N PRO A 53 -9.25 6.69 -15.55
CA PRO A 53 -8.26 6.44 -16.57
C PRO A 53 -7.01 7.24 -16.19
N ALA A 54 -5.92 6.52 -15.90
CA ALA A 54 -4.65 7.13 -15.56
C ALA A 54 -4.31 8.23 -16.59
N PRO A 55 -4.06 9.48 -16.18
CA PRO A 55 -3.62 10.50 -17.13
C PRO A 55 -2.31 10.03 -17.76
N ALA A 56 -2.10 10.37 -19.03
CA ALA A 56 -0.96 9.97 -19.86
C ALA A 56 0.43 10.47 -19.36
N GLY A 57 0.58 10.71 -18.06
CA GLY A 57 1.82 10.93 -17.32
C GLY A 57 1.96 10.04 -16.08
N ALA A 58 1.04 9.10 -15.84
CA ALA A 58 1.24 8.01 -14.89
C ALA A 58 2.26 7.04 -15.49
N VAL A 59 3.53 7.41 -15.34
CA VAL A 59 4.69 6.56 -15.59
C VAL A 59 4.57 5.39 -14.62
N GLY A 60 3.88 4.35 -15.07
CA GLY A 60 3.86 3.05 -14.42
C GLY A 60 5.29 2.53 -14.32
N LEU A 61 5.67 2.13 -13.12
CA LEU A 61 6.28 0.83 -12.82
C LEU A 61 7.26 0.18 -13.83
N GLY A 62 8.04 0.96 -14.59
CA GLY A 62 9.10 0.45 -15.47
C GLY A 62 9.41 1.38 -16.64
N GLY A 63 10.51 2.15 -16.56
CA GLY A 63 11.00 2.89 -17.74
C GLY A 63 11.89 4.10 -17.48
N LEU A 64 13.18 3.85 -17.26
CA LEU A 64 14.37 4.57 -17.78
C LEU A 64 14.18 6.02 -18.33
N GLY A 65 14.78 7.03 -17.67
CA GLY A 65 15.03 8.32 -18.34
C GLY A 65 15.49 9.50 -17.47
N ALA A 66 16.82 9.72 -17.45
CA ALA A 66 17.52 11.01 -17.29
C ALA A 66 17.39 11.81 -15.97
N GLY A 67 18.36 11.59 -15.07
CA GLY A 67 18.69 12.51 -13.97
C GLY A 67 19.84 11.98 -13.14
N LEU A 68 21.05 12.45 -13.43
CA LEU A 68 22.31 12.04 -12.82
C LEU A 68 22.38 12.33 -11.31
N GLY A 69 22.63 11.28 -10.52
CA GLY A 69 23.19 11.40 -9.17
C GLY A 69 22.21 11.09 -8.04
N GLY A 70 22.17 9.84 -7.58
CA GLY A 70 21.52 9.46 -6.31
C GLY A 70 20.27 8.58 -6.40
N GLY A 71 20.40 7.40 -7.03
CA GLY A 71 19.59 6.21 -6.74
C GLY A 71 18.07 6.27 -7.05
N LEU A 72 17.72 5.98 -8.30
CA LEU A 72 16.35 5.95 -8.88
C LEU A 72 15.27 5.17 -8.10
N LEU A 73 15.64 4.32 -7.13
CA LEU A 73 14.70 3.62 -6.25
C LEU A 73 14.06 4.53 -5.19
N SER A 74 14.71 5.63 -4.80
CA SER A 74 14.21 6.55 -3.77
C SER A 74 13.13 7.51 -4.30
N GLY A 75 13.21 7.89 -5.58
CA GLY A 75 12.36 8.94 -6.16
C GLY A 75 10.91 8.55 -6.43
N VAL A 76 10.65 7.28 -6.81
CA VAL A 76 9.31 6.80 -7.17
C VAL A 76 8.58 6.18 -5.98
N LEU A 77 9.28 5.44 -5.12
CA LEU A 77 8.73 5.01 -3.83
C LEU A 77 8.41 6.25 -2.99
N GLY A 78 9.36 7.15 -2.76
CA GLY A 78 9.17 8.32 -1.88
C GLY A 78 8.00 9.26 -2.25
N LYS A 79 7.62 9.35 -3.54
CA LYS A 79 6.52 10.22 -4.00
C LYS A 79 5.12 9.65 -3.74
N VAL A 80 4.97 8.33 -3.59
CA VAL A 80 3.67 7.67 -3.35
C VAL A 80 3.63 6.96 -1.99
N THR A 81 4.69 6.26 -1.61
CA THR A 81 4.76 5.58 -0.31
C THR A 81 5.02 6.53 0.84
N GLY A 82 5.70 7.66 0.62
CA GLY A 82 5.87 8.70 1.65
C GLY A 82 4.53 9.27 2.13
N PRO A 83 3.67 9.77 1.22
CA PRO A 83 2.34 10.27 1.57
C PRO A 83 1.44 9.21 2.22
N VAL A 84 1.45 7.98 1.69
CA VAL A 84 0.67 6.86 2.23
C VAL A 84 1.16 6.48 3.62
N ALA A 85 2.47 6.28 3.81
CA ALA A 85 3.05 5.94 5.11
C ALA A 85 2.73 7.00 6.17
N LYS A 86 2.81 8.29 5.81
CA LYS A 86 2.47 9.39 6.71
C LYS A 86 0.97 9.45 7.04
N ALA A 87 0.11 9.19 6.05
CA ALA A 87 -1.34 9.14 6.25
C ALA A 87 -1.74 7.97 7.16
N VAL A 88 -1.14 6.80 6.92
CA VAL A 88 -1.36 5.58 7.71
C VAL A 88 -0.83 5.77 9.13
N ALA A 89 0.41 6.24 9.30
CA ALA A 89 1.00 6.52 10.61
C ALA A 89 0.16 7.53 11.42
N LYS A 90 -0.37 8.57 10.78
CA LYS A 90 -1.26 9.54 11.43
C LYS A 90 -2.59 8.91 11.86
N LYS A 91 -3.12 7.95 11.08
CA LYS A 91 -4.42 7.30 11.34
C LYS A 91 -4.33 6.20 12.39
N THR A 92 -3.20 5.49 12.46
CA THR A 92 -2.98 4.37 13.38
C THR A 92 -2.19 4.75 14.63
N GLY A 93 -1.51 5.90 14.63
CA GLY A 93 -0.62 6.33 15.72
C GLY A 93 0.71 5.58 15.78
N LEU A 94 1.00 4.74 14.77
CA LEU A 94 2.22 3.94 14.71
C LEU A 94 3.41 4.75 14.14
N PRO A 95 4.66 4.40 14.48
CA PRO A 95 5.84 5.04 13.92
C PRO A 95 5.89 4.91 12.39
N GLU A 96 6.20 6.01 11.68
CA GLU A 96 6.31 6.01 10.22
C GLU A 96 7.29 4.94 9.70
N ALA A 97 8.36 4.66 10.43
CA ALA A 97 9.33 3.62 10.09
C ALA A 97 8.72 2.20 10.15
N SER A 98 7.88 1.91 11.14
CA SER A 98 7.18 0.63 11.26
C SER A 98 6.15 0.47 10.14
N VAL A 99 5.41 1.55 9.87
CA VAL A 99 4.44 1.59 8.77
C VAL A 99 5.12 1.40 7.41
N ALA A 100 6.28 2.02 7.18
CA ALA A 100 7.01 1.86 5.92
C ALA A 100 7.41 0.40 5.66
N ARG A 101 7.88 -0.33 6.68
CA ARG A 101 8.20 -1.76 6.57
C ARG A 101 6.95 -2.61 6.33
N ALA A 102 5.86 -2.32 7.04
CA ALA A 102 4.58 -2.97 6.82
C ALA A 102 4.08 -2.78 5.38
N LEU A 103 4.27 -1.60 4.80
CA LEU A 103 3.92 -1.33 3.40
C LEU A 103 4.71 -2.19 2.42
N GLU A 104 5.99 -2.50 2.70
CA GLU A 104 6.79 -3.39 1.85
C GLU A 104 6.21 -4.80 1.80
N LEU A 105 5.68 -5.30 2.92
CA LEU A 105 5.01 -6.60 3.01
C LEU A 105 3.59 -6.60 2.42
N LEU A 106 2.87 -5.47 2.56
CA LEU A 106 1.49 -5.31 2.10
C LEU A 106 1.37 -5.06 0.61
N LEU A 107 2.30 -4.30 0.02
CA LEU A 107 2.21 -3.87 -1.38
C LEU A 107 2.04 -5.04 -2.37
N PRO A 108 2.81 -6.14 -2.29
CA PRO A 108 2.62 -7.28 -3.19
C PRO A 108 1.22 -7.89 -3.09
N VAL A 109 0.65 -7.94 -1.88
CA VAL A 109 -0.67 -8.52 -1.63
C VAL A 109 -1.75 -7.63 -2.21
N VAL A 110 -1.72 -6.34 -1.89
CA VAL A 110 -2.66 -5.34 -2.43
C VAL A 110 -2.66 -5.34 -3.96
N MET A 111 -1.48 -5.36 -4.59
CA MET A 111 -1.37 -5.37 -6.05
C MET A 111 -1.92 -6.68 -6.64
N THR A 112 -1.68 -7.81 -5.98
CA THR A 112 -2.24 -9.11 -6.39
C THR A 112 -3.75 -9.10 -6.30
N THR A 113 -4.32 -8.54 -5.22
CA THR A 113 -5.77 -8.42 -5.03
C THR A 113 -6.40 -7.52 -6.09
N ILE A 114 -5.81 -6.35 -6.37
CA ILE A 114 -6.26 -5.44 -7.44
C ILE A 114 -6.21 -6.15 -8.80
N ALA A 115 -5.12 -6.89 -9.09
CA ALA A 115 -4.98 -7.62 -10.34
C ALA A 115 -6.01 -8.75 -10.48
N LYS A 116 -6.31 -9.50 -9.41
CA LYS A 116 -7.36 -10.53 -9.39
C LYS A 116 -8.73 -9.90 -9.63
N ARG A 117 -9.00 -8.74 -9.02
CA ARG A 117 -10.27 -8.02 -9.17
C ARG A 117 -10.50 -7.50 -10.59
N ARG A 118 -9.46 -7.01 -11.28
CA ARG A 118 -9.55 -6.56 -12.69
C ARG A 118 -9.78 -7.70 -13.69
N ARG A 119 -9.54 -8.95 -13.28
CA ARG A 119 -9.77 -10.16 -14.10
C ARG A 119 -11.14 -10.81 -13.86
N ARG A 120 -11.89 -10.35 -12.86
CA ARG A 120 -13.28 -10.74 -12.61
C ARG A 120 -14.22 -9.84 -13.39
#